data_AF-A0A847B7P3-F1
#
_entry.id   AF-A0A847B7P3-F1
#
_cell.length_a   1.000
_cell.length_b   1.000
_cell.length_c   1.000
_cell.angle_alpha   90.00
_cell.angle_beta   90.00
_cell.angle_gamma   90.00
#
_symmetry.space_group_name_H-M   'P 1'
#
loop_
_entity.id
_entity.type
_entity.pdbx_description
1 polymer ?
#
loop_
_entity_poly.entity_id
_entity_poly.type
_entity_poly.pdbx_seq_one_letter_code
_entity_poly.pdbx_strand_id
1 'polypeptide(L)'
;MATLIYGRNTVRAALVSSKTKNIYVSTSFNDKKLLALAQKEGITIKVVSNQILDAMVKGTHQGIVAEVERYEYSSLDDIIRESKKVTRPIVLLLDGINDPGNFGAILRSCDAFGVSGVIIKKHGQVMLNATVAKTSTGAINYVKVAMVTNLSQAIERLKKENFWIVSSEGGSDTNYQDLKYDFPVA
;
A
#
# COMPACT_ATOMS: atom_id res chain seq x y z
N MET A 1 -3.22 0.04 -14.36
CA MET A 1 -4.16 -1.01 -14.84
C MET A 1 -5.02 -1.49 -13.68
N ALA A 2 -6.34 -1.65 -13.90
CA ALA A 2 -7.26 -2.16 -12.87
C ALA A 2 -7.06 -3.66 -12.64
N THR A 3 -7.38 -4.13 -11.43
CA THR A 3 -7.36 -5.54 -11.02
C THR A 3 -8.76 -5.99 -10.70
N LEU A 4 -9.08 -7.21 -11.06
CA LEU A 4 -10.31 -7.86 -10.62
C LEU A 4 -10.05 -8.61 -9.32
N ILE A 5 -10.85 -8.31 -8.31
CA ILE A 5 -10.90 -9.05 -7.04
C ILE A 5 -12.30 -9.64 -6.87
N TYR A 6 -12.42 -10.72 -6.11
CA TYR A 6 -13.69 -11.43 -5.97
C TYR A 6 -13.88 -12.00 -4.57
N GLY A 7 -15.13 -12.37 -4.26
CA GLY A 7 -15.54 -12.83 -2.94
C GLY A 7 -15.97 -11.68 -2.02
N ARG A 8 -16.96 -11.96 -1.15
CA ARG A 8 -17.67 -10.92 -0.40
C ARG A 8 -16.77 -10.12 0.54
N ASN A 9 -15.87 -10.80 1.26
CA ASN A 9 -14.98 -10.14 2.23
C ASN A 9 -13.92 -9.28 1.54
N THR A 10 -13.28 -9.81 0.48
CA THR A 10 -12.28 -9.10 -0.33
C THR A 10 -12.88 -7.85 -0.96
N VAL A 11 -14.07 -7.98 -1.57
CA VAL A 11 -14.77 -6.85 -2.18
C VAL A 11 -15.19 -5.85 -1.11
N ARG A 12 -15.78 -6.29 0.02
CA ARG A 12 -16.15 -5.38 1.13
C ARG A 12 -14.97 -4.55 1.61
N ALA A 13 -13.79 -5.16 1.78
CA ALA A 13 -12.58 -4.44 2.17
C ALA A 13 -12.18 -3.39 1.13
N ALA A 14 -12.29 -3.70 -0.16
CA ALA A 14 -11.94 -2.77 -1.24
C ALA A 14 -12.95 -1.62 -1.41
N LEU A 15 -14.23 -1.84 -1.12
CA LEU A 15 -15.26 -0.78 -1.17
C LEU A 15 -14.95 0.37 -0.21
N VAL A 16 -14.23 0.09 0.89
CA VAL A 16 -13.80 1.13 1.85
C VAL A 16 -12.74 2.06 1.25
N SER A 17 -12.16 1.72 0.08
CA SER A 17 -11.29 2.62 -0.68
C SER A 17 -11.96 3.19 -1.91
N SER A 18 -11.71 4.47 -2.16
CA SER A 18 -12.12 5.23 -3.35
C SER A 18 -11.50 4.75 -4.67
N LYS A 19 -10.84 3.58 -4.68
CA LYS A 19 -10.20 2.99 -5.87
C LYS A 19 -11.03 1.90 -6.55
N THR A 20 -12.19 1.53 -5.98
CA THR A 20 -13.12 0.61 -6.64
C THR A 20 -13.94 1.38 -7.68
N LYS A 21 -13.83 1.00 -8.96
CA LYS A 21 -14.55 1.66 -10.06
C LYS A 21 -15.94 1.08 -10.26
N ASN A 22 -16.01 -0.24 -10.34
CA ASN A 22 -17.23 -0.98 -10.61
C ASN A 22 -17.30 -2.22 -9.73
N ILE A 23 -18.51 -2.59 -9.30
CA ILE A 23 -18.80 -3.95 -8.86
C ILE A 23 -19.78 -4.63 -9.81
N TYR A 24 -19.56 -5.92 -10.01
CA TYR A 24 -20.36 -6.81 -10.83
C TYR A 24 -20.97 -7.84 -9.90
N VAL A 25 -22.30 -7.93 -9.85
CA VAL A 25 -23.03 -8.84 -8.95
C VAL A 25 -23.92 -9.76 -9.76
N SER A 26 -24.08 -11.00 -9.30
CA SER A 26 -25.01 -11.94 -9.94
C SER A 26 -26.45 -11.48 -9.71
N THR A 27 -27.36 -11.89 -10.60
CA THR A 27 -28.80 -11.66 -10.42
C THR A 27 -29.35 -12.22 -9.10
N SER A 28 -28.71 -13.26 -8.55
CA SER A 28 -29.07 -13.88 -7.28
C SER A 28 -28.37 -13.28 -6.05
N PHE A 29 -27.50 -12.27 -6.23
CA PHE A 29 -26.74 -11.67 -5.13
C PHE A 29 -27.64 -10.85 -4.20
N ASN A 30 -27.64 -11.15 -2.90
CA ASN A 30 -28.60 -10.58 -1.94
C ASN A 30 -27.97 -9.94 -0.68
N ASP A 31 -26.66 -9.71 -0.65
CA ASP A 31 -26.01 -9.04 0.49
C ASP A 31 -26.34 -7.54 0.49
N LYS A 32 -27.50 -7.20 1.06
CA LYS A 32 -28.02 -5.83 1.13
C LYS A 32 -27.05 -4.85 1.80
N LYS A 33 -26.29 -5.30 2.81
CA LYS A 33 -25.33 -4.45 3.52
C LYS A 33 -24.18 -4.05 2.60
N LEU A 34 -23.68 -4.99 1.81
CA LEU A 34 -22.59 -4.73 0.87
C LEU A 34 -23.04 -3.87 -0.31
N LEU A 35 -24.24 -4.09 -0.83
CA LEU A 35 -24.83 -3.23 -1.88
C LEU A 35 -25.05 -1.80 -1.37
N ALA A 36 -25.58 -1.63 -0.16
CA ALA A 36 -25.74 -0.33 0.46
C ALA A 36 -24.40 0.38 0.69
N LEU A 37 -23.35 -0.36 1.08
CA LEU A 37 -21.99 0.18 1.19
C LEU A 37 -21.46 0.66 -0.16
N ALA A 38 -21.60 -0.15 -1.21
CA ALA A 38 -21.16 0.25 -2.56
C ALA A 38 -21.90 1.52 -3.06
N GLN A 39 -23.21 1.60 -2.83
CA GLN A 39 -23.99 2.80 -3.16
C GLN A 39 -23.54 4.02 -2.35
N LYS A 40 -23.30 3.86 -1.05
CA LYS A 40 -22.83 4.93 -0.17
C LYS A 40 -21.49 5.51 -0.65
N GLU A 41 -20.60 4.66 -1.13
CA GLU A 41 -19.28 5.06 -1.65
C GLU A 41 -19.33 5.51 -3.12
N GLY A 42 -20.52 5.61 -3.73
CA GLY A 42 -20.70 6.09 -5.11
C GLY A 42 -20.22 5.12 -6.19
N ILE A 43 -20.10 3.82 -5.87
CA ILE A 43 -19.55 2.81 -6.77
C ILE A 43 -20.65 2.28 -7.69
N THR A 44 -20.34 2.19 -8.99
CA THR A 44 -21.30 1.66 -9.98
C THR A 44 -21.53 0.17 -9.76
N ILE A 45 -22.79 -0.22 -9.60
CA ILE A 45 -23.21 -1.62 -9.43
C ILE A 45 -23.80 -2.12 -10.75
N LYS A 46 -23.21 -3.17 -11.32
CA LYS A 46 -23.67 -3.81 -12.56
C LYS A 46 -24.18 -5.21 -12.23
N VAL A 47 -25.44 -5.48 -12.53
CA VAL A 47 -26.01 -6.82 -12.39
C VAL A 47 -25.70 -7.61 -13.67
N VAL A 48 -25.09 -8.78 -13.52
CA VAL A 48 -24.64 -9.65 -14.63
C VAL A 48 -25.01 -11.11 -14.37
N SER A 49 -24.91 -11.97 -15.39
CA SER A 49 -25.09 -13.42 -15.23
C SER A 49 -23.89 -14.05 -14.52
N ASN A 50 -24.08 -15.21 -13.88
CA ASN A 50 -22.96 -15.97 -13.29
C ASN A 50 -21.89 -16.31 -14.34
N GLN A 51 -22.30 -16.64 -15.57
CA GLN A 51 -21.37 -16.93 -16.68
C GLN A 51 -20.41 -15.77 -16.96
N ILE A 52 -20.87 -14.52 -16.85
CA ILE A 52 -20.02 -13.34 -16.99
C ILE A 52 -19.02 -13.27 -15.84
N LEU A 53 -19.46 -13.50 -14.60
CA LEU A 53 -18.57 -13.51 -13.44
C LEU A 53 -17.51 -14.62 -13.52
N ASP A 54 -17.91 -15.82 -13.94
CA ASP A 54 -17.03 -16.97 -14.18
C ASP A 54 -15.97 -16.66 -15.26
N ALA A 55 -16.35 -15.89 -16.29
CA ALA A 55 -15.41 -15.45 -17.33
C ALA A 55 -14.45 -14.35 -16.84
N MET A 56 -14.85 -13.55 -15.86
CA MET A 56 -14.04 -12.45 -15.33
C MET A 56 -12.89 -12.91 -14.42
N VAL A 57 -13.11 -13.97 -13.63
CA VAL A 57 -12.14 -14.40 -12.60
C VAL A 57 -12.06 -15.92 -12.51
N LYS A 58 -10.85 -16.45 -12.25
CA LYS A 58 -10.65 -17.88 -12.00
C LYS A 58 -10.83 -18.17 -10.51
N GLY A 59 -12.00 -18.67 -10.10
CA GLY A 59 -12.26 -19.14 -8.73
C GLY A 59 -13.66 -18.83 -8.20
N THR A 60 -13.91 -19.16 -6.93
CA THR A 60 -15.24 -19.00 -6.30
C THR A 60 -15.54 -17.53 -5.99
N HIS A 61 -16.17 -16.83 -6.92
CA HIS A 61 -16.50 -15.40 -6.79
C HIS A 61 -17.61 -15.05 -5.78
N GLN A 62 -18.42 -16.03 -5.34
CA GLN A 62 -19.53 -15.83 -4.39
C GLN A 62 -20.62 -14.83 -4.87
N GLY A 63 -20.79 -14.68 -6.18
CA GLY A 63 -21.76 -13.80 -6.82
C GLY A 63 -21.32 -12.35 -6.91
N ILE A 64 -20.04 -12.04 -6.66
CA ILE A 64 -19.52 -10.67 -6.72
C ILE A 64 -18.06 -10.58 -7.19
N VAL A 65 -17.80 -9.64 -8.08
CA VAL A 65 -16.47 -9.24 -8.56
C VAL A 65 -16.36 -7.71 -8.46
N ALA A 66 -15.20 -7.18 -8.08
CA ALA A 66 -14.92 -5.75 -8.08
C ALA A 66 -13.73 -5.43 -8.96
N GLU A 67 -13.84 -4.34 -9.71
CA GLU A 67 -12.77 -3.73 -10.48
C GLU A 67 -12.12 -2.63 -9.64
N VAL A 68 -10.88 -2.85 -9.24
CA VAL A 68 -10.15 -1.97 -8.32
C VAL A 68 -8.88 -1.48 -8.97
N GLU A 69 -8.62 -0.18 -8.90
CA GLU A 69 -7.36 0.39 -9.33
C GLU A 69 -6.21 -0.07 -8.41
N ARG A 70 -5.10 -0.52 -9.00
CA ARG A 70 -3.93 -0.94 -8.21
C ARG A 70 -3.34 0.26 -7.49
N TYR A 71 -2.90 0.05 -6.25
CA TYR A 71 -1.89 0.92 -5.66
C TYR A 71 -0.58 0.72 -6.41
N GLU A 72 0.01 1.83 -6.82
CA GLU A 72 1.27 1.80 -7.56
C GLU A 72 2.43 1.67 -6.60
N TYR A 73 3.43 0.90 -7.00
CA TYR A 73 4.69 0.78 -6.30
C TYR A 73 5.80 1.32 -7.20
N SER A 74 6.72 2.06 -6.60
CA SER A 74 7.96 2.47 -7.27
C SER A 74 8.99 1.35 -7.20
N SER A 75 9.98 1.38 -8.08
CA SER A 75 11.17 0.55 -7.88
C SER A 75 12.08 1.16 -6.82
N LEU A 76 12.96 0.33 -6.23
CA LEU A 76 14.01 0.83 -5.33
C LEU A 76 14.90 1.86 -6.04
N ASP A 77 15.27 1.59 -7.30
CA ASP A 77 16.09 2.49 -8.10
C ASP A 77 15.38 3.84 -8.37
N ASP A 78 14.07 3.85 -8.56
CA ASP A 78 13.30 5.10 -8.69
C ASP A 78 13.33 5.92 -7.40
N ILE A 79 13.15 5.28 -6.23
CA ILE A 79 13.24 5.99 -4.94
C ILE A 79 14.64 6.59 -4.77
N ILE A 80 15.69 5.81 -5.04
CA ILE A 80 17.09 6.28 -4.94
C ILE A 80 17.34 7.46 -5.90
N ARG A 81 16.93 7.34 -7.16
CA ARG A 81 17.10 8.40 -8.17
C ARG A 81 16.42 9.70 -7.75
N GLU A 82 15.22 9.61 -7.22
CA GLU A 82 14.42 10.78 -6.85
C GLU A 82 14.92 11.41 -5.54
N SER A 83 15.43 10.59 -4.62
CA SER A 83 16.06 11.05 -3.38
C SER A 83 17.27 11.95 -3.64
N LYS A 84 18.04 11.71 -4.73
CA LYS A 84 19.20 12.55 -5.10
C LYS A 84 18.82 14.00 -5.47
N LYS A 85 17.53 14.29 -5.71
CA LYS A 85 17.02 15.64 -6.01
C LYS A 85 16.64 16.42 -4.74
N VAL A 86 16.63 15.75 -3.58
CA VAL A 86 16.22 16.33 -2.30
C VAL A 86 17.45 16.61 -1.46
N THR A 87 17.50 17.77 -0.79
CA THR A 87 18.56 18.06 0.18
C THR A 87 18.35 17.18 1.42
N ARG A 88 19.34 16.34 1.75
CA ARG A 88 19.30 15.40 2.89
C ARG A 88 18.06 14.49 2.85
N PRO A 89 17.94 13.62 1.83
CA PRO A 89 16.78 12.75 1.69
C PRO A 89 16.73 11.73 2.84
N ILE A 90 15.51 11.40 3.22
CA ILE A 90 15.22 10.29 4.14
C ILE A 90 14.48 9.22 3.34
N VAL A 91 14.98 7.99 3.39
CA VAL A 91 14.28 6.79 2.92
C VAL A 91 13.93 5.95 4.14
N LEU A 92 12.72 5.43 4.24
CA LEU A 92 12.32 4.63 5.40
C LEU A 92 12.24 3.15 5.03
N LEU A 93 12.94 2.28 5.75
CA LEU A 93 12.80 0.84 5.62
C LEU A 93 11.87 0.29 6.71
N LEU A 94 10.88 -0.51 6.32
CA LEU A 94 9.94 -1.14 7.25
C LEU A 94 10.05 -2.67 7.16
N ASP A 95 10.40 -3.28 8.29
CA ASP A 95 10.55 -4.74 8.40
C ASP A 95 9.39 -5.37 9.17
N GLY A 96 8.36 -5.82 8.45
CA GLY A 96 7.32 -6.66 9.04
C GLY A 96 6.16 -5.90 9.71
N ILE A 97 5.73 -4.77 9.15
CA ILE A 97 4.53 -4.07 9.64
C ILE A 97 3.28 -4.91 9.31
N ASN A 98 2.64 -5.45 10.35
CA ASN A 98 1.50 -6.37 10.19
C ASN A 98 0.13 -5.70 10.36
N ASP A 99 0.09 -4.47 10.88
CA ASP A 99 -1.16 -3.73 11.06
C ASP A 99 -1.33 -2.64 9.97
N PRO A 100 -2.42 -2.66 9.19
CA PRO A 100 -2.67 -1.65 8.15
C PRO A 100 -2.97 -0.26 8.71
N GLY A 101 -3.44 -0.17 9.96
CA GLY A 101 -3.62 1.10 10.65
C GLY A 101 -2.28 1.80 10.89
N ASN A 102 -1.34 1.07 11.48
CA ASN A 102 0.03 1.50 11.71
C ASN A 102 0.74 1.84 10.40
N PHE A 103 0.59 1.00 9.36
CA PHE A 103 1.23 1.31 8.08
C PHE A 103 0.69 2.62 7.49
N GLY A 104 -0.63 2.84 7.51
CA GLY A 104 -1.18 4.10 7.04
C GLY A 104 -0.76 5.31 7.89
N ALA A 105 -0.70 5.17 9.22
CA ALA A 105 -0.19 6.22 10.10
C ALA A 105 1.28 6.58 9.79
N ILE A 106 2.13 5.57 9.52
CA ILE A 106 3.51 5.77 9.10
C ILE A 106 3.57 6.52 7.75
N LEU A 107 2.77 6.11 6.76
CA LEU A 107 2.71 6.84 5.48
C LEU A 107 2.29 8.30 5.65
N ARG A 108 1.33 8.57 6.54
CA ARG A 108 0.91 9.95 6.86
C ARG A 108 2.06 10.77 7.45
N SER A 109 2.83 10.19 8.36
CA SER A 109 4.05 10.84 8.87
C SER A 109 5.09 11.03 7.78
N CYS A 110 5.31 10.04 6.92
CA CYS A 110 6.27 10.13 5.81
C CYS A 110 5.96 11.31 4.88
N ASP A 111 4.69 11.50 4.52
CA ASP A 111 4.23 12.63 3.73
C ASP A 111 4.48 13.97 4.45
N ALA A 112 4.11 14.06 5.72
CA ALA A 112 4.29 15.26 6.54
C ALA A 112 5.77 15.67 6.72
N PHE A 113 6.68 14.69 6.82
CA PHE A 113 8.12 14.93 7.01
C PHE A 113 8.93 14.93 5.71
N GLY A 114 8.29 14.76 4.54
CA GLY A 114 9.00 14.77 3.26
C GLY A 114 9.93 13.57 3.04
N VAL A 115 9.58 12.41 3.59
CA VAL A 115 10.31 11.15 3.34
C VAL A 115 10.27 10.83 1.84
N SER A 116 11.43 10.63 1.23
CA SER A 116 11.60 10.46 -0.21
C SER A 116 11.02 9.13 -0.72
N GLY A 117 10.92 8.13 0.14
CA GLY A 117 10.21 6.89 -0.13
C GLY A 117 10.29 5.88 1.00
N VAL A 118 9.42 4.88 0.93
CA VAL A 118 9.30 3.78 1.90
C VAL A 118 9.62 2.46 1.21
N ILE A 119 10.46 1.64 1.82
CA ILE A 119 10.83 0.31 1.30
C ILE A 119 10.26 -0.76 2.22
N ILE A 120 9.57 -1.72 1.62
CA ILE A 120 8.93 -2.85 2.31
C ILE A 120 9.34 -4.19 1.67
N LYS A 121 9.44 -5.26 2.45
CA LYS A 121 9.42 -6.66 1.94
C LYS A 121 8.14 -6.97 1.16
N LYS A 122 8.28 -7.77 0.10
CA LYS A 122 7.16 -8.35 -0.69
C LYS A 122 6.28 -9.34 0.10
N HIS A 123 6.82 -9.95 1.16
CA HIS A 123 6.16 -11.00 1.92
C HIS A 123 6.29 -10.77 3.42
N GLY A 124 5.37 -11.35 4.20
CA GLY A 124 5.39 -11.30 5.67
C GLY A 124 5.10 -9.92 6.25
N GLN A 125 4.29 -9.10 5.56
CA GLN A 125 3.80 -7.81 6.05
C GLN A 125 2.55 -7.34 5.30
N VAL A 126 2.00 -6.21 5.74
CA VAL A 126 0.88 -5.52 5.09
C VAL A 126 1.34 -4.83 3.81
N MET A 127 0.55 -5.03 2.76
CA MET A 127 0.69 -4.34 1.48
C MET A 127 -0.24 -3.12 1.41
N LEU A 128 0.02 -2.20 0.47
CA LEU A 128 -0.90 -1.11 0.16
C LEU A 128 -2.28 -1.67 -0.20
N ASN A 129 -3.28 -1.21 0.54
CA ASN A 129 -4.66 -1.66 0.45
C ASN A 129 -5.62 -0.55 0.89
N ALA A 130 -6.91 -0.87 0.88
CA ALA A 130 -7.96 0.08 1.22
C ALA A 130 -7.89 0.62 2.66
N THR A 131 -7.55 -0.24 3.63
CA THR A 131 -7.41 0.17 5.03
C THR A 131 -6.23 1.13 5.19
N VAL A 132 -5.08 0.83 4.57
CA VAL A 132 -3.92 1.72 4.55
C VAL A 132 -4.25 3.06 3.90
N ALA A 133 -5.03 3.05 2.80
CA ALA A 133 -5.46 4.28 2.13
C ALA A 133 -6.33 5.15 3.05
N LYS A 134 -7.26 4.53 3.77
CA LYS A 134 -8.13 5.23 4.72
C LYS A 134 -7.33 5.81 5.89
N THR A 135 -6.44 5.03 6.50
CA THR A 135 -5.71 5.46 7.70
C THR A 135 -4.57 6.43 7.40
N SER A 136 -4.04 6.43 6.17
CA SER A 136 -3.02 7.38 5.72
C SER A 136 -3.54 8.76 5.32
N THR A 137 -4.86 8.97 5.34
CA THR A 137 -5.49 10.27 5.00
C THR A 137 -5.04 10.85 3.66
N GLY A 138 -4.83 10.00 2.65
CA GLY A 138 -4.42 10.39 1.30
C GLY A 138 -2.92 10.31 1.00
N ALA A 139 -2.05 10.22 2.02
CA ALA A 139 -0.60 10.12 1.85
C ALA A 139 -0.15 8.93 0.98
N ILE A 140 -0.94 7.85 0.95
CA ILE A 140 -0.72 6.69 0.06
C ILE A 140 -0.57 7.03 -1.42
N ASN A 141 -1.09 8.17 -1.88
CA ASN A 141 -1.00 8.59 -3.29
C ASN A 141 0.26 9.40 -3.60
N TYR A 142 0.97 9.89 -2.59
CA TYR A 142 2.12 10.80 -2.75
C TYR A 142 3.43 10.16 -2.27
N VAL A 143 3.36 9.36 -1.21
CA VAL A 143 4.53 8.65 -0.68
C VAL A 143 4.86 7.45 -1.57
N LYS A 144 6.05 7.46 -2.17
CA LYS A 144 6.55 6.36 -3.00
C LYS A 144 6.83 5.15 -2.12
N VAL A 145 6.26 4.00 -2.47
CA VAL A 145 6.51 2.74 -1.78
C VAL A 145 7.15 1.74 -2.75
N ALA A 146 8.28 1.14 -2.35
CA ALA A 146 8.94 0.09 -3.12
C ALA A 146 8.88 -1.25 -2.40
N MET A 147 8.63 -2.32 -3.17
CA MET A 147 8.65 -3.69 -2.67
C MET A 147 9.94 -4.40 -3.05
N VAL A 148 10.68 -4.89 -2.04
CA VAL A 148 11.91 -5.67 -2.23
C VAL A 148 11.72 -7.09 -1.73
N THR A 149 12.47 -8.04 -2.31
CA THR A 149 12.43 -9.44 -1.84
C THR A 149 13.21 -9.59 -0.52
N ASN A 150 14.31 -8.84 -0.36
CA ASN A 150 15.21 -8.94 0.77
C ASN A 150 15.65 -7.52 1.18
N LEU A 151 15.36 -7.13 2.44
CA LEU A 151 15.74 -5.80 2.96
C LEU A 151 17.25 -5.63 3.11
N SER A 152 17.99 -6.67 3.52
CA SER A 152 19.45 -6.61 3.61
C SER A 152 20.10 -6.26 2.27
N GLN A 153 19.58 -6.81 1.15
CA GLN A 153 20.07 -6.43 -0.18
C GLN A 153 19.72 -4.99 -0.54
N ALA A 154 18.55 -4.50 -0.13
CA ALA A 154 18.16 -3.10 -0.33
C ALA A 154 19.06 -2.15 0.47
N ILE A 155 19.38 -2.49 1.72
CA ILE A 155 20.33 -1.77 2.58
C ILE A 155 21.72 -1.71 1.91
N GLU A 156 22.25 -2.84 1.43
CA GLU A 156 23.53 -2.86 0.73
C GLU A 156 23.51 -2.01 -0.55
N ARG A 157 22.38 -1.94 -1.25
CA ARG A 157 22.24 -1.03 -2.39
C ARG A 157 22.22 0.44 -1.96
N LEU A 158 21.50 0.78 -0.90
CA LEU A 158 21.45 2.14 -0.35
C LEU A 158 22.84 2.63 0.12
N LYS A 159 23.60 1.77 0.81
CA LYS A 159 24.99 2.06 1.21
C LYS A 159 25.87 2.41 -0.01
N LYS A 160 25.78 1.64 -1.10
CA LYS A 160 26.51 1.90 -2.35
C LYS A 160 26.12 3.24 -3.01
N GLU A 161 24.95 3.77 -2.68
CA GLU A 161 24.43 5.04 -3.16
C GLU A 161 24.64 6.17 -2.13
N ASN A 162 25.52 5.96 -1.15
CA ASN A 162 25.92 6.91 -0.10
C ASN A 162 24.80 7.29 0.90
N PHE A 163 23.84 6.40 1.13
CA PHE A 163 22.95 6.52 2.27
C PHE A 163 23.62 6.00 3.54
N TRP A 164 23.54 6.79 4.60
CA TRP A 164 23.89 6.36 5.94
C TRP A 164 22.72 5.61 6.56
N ILE A 165 22.98 4.41 7.06
CA ILE A 165 21.94 3.50 7.55
C ILE A 165 21.76 3.69 9.06
N VAL A 166 20.54 4.00 9.49
CA VAL A 166 20.21 4.17 10.91
C VAL A 166 19.05 3.22 11.27
N SER A 167 19.31 2.30 12.20
CA SER A 167 18.29 1.37 12.70
C SER A 167 17.87 1.75 14.12
N SER A 168 16.56 1.68 14.40
CA SER A 168 16.05 1.77 15.76
C SER A 168 16.00 0.39 16.39
N GLU A 169 16.69 0.20 17.51
CA GLU A 169 16.70 -1.03 18.30
C GLU A 169 16.57 -0.69 19.79
N GLY A 170 15.80 -1.49 20.53
CA GLY A 170 15.69 -1.35 21.98
C GLY A 170 17.02 -1.73 22.65
N GLY A 171 17.51 -0.89 23.56
CA GLY A 171 18.78 -1.15 24.25
C GLY A 171 20.03 -0.65 23.51
N SER A 172 19.87 0.20 22.49
CA SER A 172 21.01 0.90 21.89
C SER A 172 21.66 1.86 22.89
N ASP A 173 23.00 1.90 22.89
CA ASP A 173 23.79 2.83 23.71
C ASP A 173 23.69 4.30 23.24
N THR A 174 23.15 4.54 22.04
CA THR A 174 23.04 5.88 21.45
C THR A 174 21.59 6.31 21.33
N ASN A 175 21.25 7.50 21.85
CA ASN A 175 19.93 8.09 21.67
C ASN A 175 19.83 8.70 20.27
N TYR A 176 18.69 8.50 19.59
CA TYR A 176 18.46 9.06 18.25
C TYR A 176 18.59 10.60 18.22
N GLN A 177 18.37 11.27 19.35
CA GLN A 177 18.52 12.72 19.48
C GLN A 177 19.97 13.21 19.40
N ASP A 178 20.93 12.33 19.68
CA ASP A 178 22.36 12.67 19.70
C ASP A 178 23.02 12.48 18.32
N LEU A 179 22.31 11.89 17.35
CA LEU A 179 22.79 11.66 16.01
C LEU A 179 22.69 12.92 15.15
N LYS A 180 23.69 13.13 14.28
CA LYS A 180 23.66 14.19 13.26
C LYS A 180 23.14 13.65 11.94
N TYR A 181 21.97 14.12 11.53
CA TYR A 181 21.32 13.73 10.27
C TYR A 181 21.65 14.71 9.14
N ASP A 182 22.93 14.96 8.89
CA ASP A 182 23.43 15.90 7.87
C ASP A 182 23.79 15.25 6.52
N PHE A 183 23.59 13.95 6.39
CA PHE A 183 23.79 13.13 5.18
C PHE A 183 22.46 12.54 4.67
N PRO A 184 22.41 11.94 3.46
CA PRO A 184 21.30 11.05 3.06
C PRO A 184 21.14 9.91 4.07
N VAL A 185 19.93 9.72 4.60
CA VAL A 185 19.67 8.72 5.66
C VAL A 185 18.67 7.68 5.15
N ALA A 186 18.92 6.41 5.50
CA ALA A 186 17.97 5.33 5.28
C ALA A 186 17.81 4.44 6.51
#